data_AF-A0A920J9J4-F1
#
_entry.id   AF-A0A920J9J4-F1
#
_cell.length_a   1.000
_cell.length_b   1.000
_cell.length_c   1.000
_cell.angle_alpha   90.00
_cell.angle_beta   90.00
_cell.angle_gamma   90.00
#
_symmetry.space_group_name_H-M   'P 1'
#
loop_
_entity.id
_entity.type
_entity.pdbx_description
1 polymer ?
#
loop_
_entity_poly.entity_id
_entity_poly.type
_entity_poly.pdbx_seq_one_letter_code
_entity_poly.pdbx_strand_id
1 'polypeptide(L)'
;MDILADQSFFRAFHILFGIAWIGLLYYFNFVQGEYVKVATPDAKADVFEKLAPNALWWFRWAALFTFLTGVILIHQITARIGTEIILGLVMGTLMMLNVWGIIWRNQKIVLGMKEGDAAVAGAKAALASRTNTLFSVPMLMYMVYSAHGQVPSNILVHPEWSSLSLYIGLGFFLQLKLMQFGEKCYL
;
A
#
# COMPACT_ATOMS: atom_id res chain seq x y z
N MET A 1 33.08 0.12 -4.70
CA MET A 1 31.89 0.68 -4.03
C MET A 1 30.99 -0.48 -3.68
N ASP A 2 30.85 -0.80 -2.39
CA ASP A 2 29.91 -1.84 -1.97
C ASP A 2 28.51 -1.23 -2.00
N ILE A 3 27.78 -1.48 -3.09
CA ILE A 3 26.46 -0.89 -3.29
C ILE A 3 25.49 -1.31 -2.18
N LEU A 4 25.66 -2.50 -1.60
CA LEU A 4 24.83 -3.02 -0.51
C LEU A 4 25.10 -2.34 0.84
N ALA A 5 26.16 -1.53 0.95
CA ALA A 5 26.44 -0.71 2.13
C ALA A 5 26.02 0.77 1.95
N ASP A 6 25.67 1.19 0.72
CA ASP A 6 25.30 2.58 0.44
C ASP A 6 23.86 2.87 0.85
N GLN A 7 23.69 3.41 2.05
CA GLN A 7 22.38 3.80 2.57
C GLN A 7 21.71 4.89 1.74
N SER A 8 22.47 5.85 1.21
CA SER A 8 21.91 6.99 0.46
C SER A 8 21.28 6.50 -0.84
N PHE A 9 21.95 5.56 -1.51
CA PHE A 9 21.43 4.90 -2.69
C PHE A 9 20.08 4.21 -2.41
N PHE A 10 20.01 3.32 -1.42
CA PHE A 10 18.76 2.60 -1.12
C PHE A 10 17.65 3.51 -0.58
N ARG A 11 17.96 4.56 0.17
CA ARG A 11 16.99 5.57 0.60
C ARG A 11 16.38 6.30 -0.58
N ALA A 12 17.21 6.76 -1.52
CA ALA A 12 16.74 7.47 -2.71
C ALA A 12 15.78 6.59 -3.54
N PHE A 13 16.13 5.32 -3.75
CA PHE A 13 15.26 4.38 -4.46
C PHE A 13 13.99 4.03 -3.68
N HIS A 14 14.08 3.85 -2.36
CA HIS A 14 12.91 3.62 -1.51
C HIS A 14 11.90 4.77 -1.62
N ILE A 15 12.40 6.01 -1.58
CA ILE A 15 11.58 7.23 -1.74
C ILE A 15 11.00 7.28 -3.16
N LEU A 16 11.80 7.06 -4.19
CA LEU A 16 11.35 7.10 -5.59
C LEU A 16 10.20 6.12 -5.85
N PHE A 17 10.38 4.86 -5.45
CA PHE A 17 9.33 3.85 -5.60
C PHE A 17 8.15 4.11 -4.68
N GLY A 18 8.38 4.65 -3.47
CA GLY A 18 7.34 5.05 -2.54
C GLY A 18 6.44 6.14 -3.12
N ILE A 19 7.02 7.16 -3.77
CA ILE A 19 6.27 8.21 -4.48
C ILE A 19 5.41 7.61 -5.59
N ALA A 20 5.99 6.76 -6.44
CA ALA A 20 5.24 6.11 -7.51
C ALA A 20 4.11 5.23 -6.97
N TRP A 21 4.37 4.46 -5.91
CA TRP A 21 3.39 3.56 -5.32
C TRP A 21 2.22 4.32 -4.69
N ILE A 22 2.50 5.25 -3.77
CA ILE A 22 1.46 6.03 -3.09
C ILE A 22 0.78 7.00 -4.04
N GLY A 23 1.52 7.59 -4.99
CA GLY A 23 0.94 8.45 -6.03
C GLY A 23 -0.11 7.70 -6.87
N LEU A 24 0.22 6.51 -7.36
CA LEU A 24 -0.74 5.68 -8.11
C LEU A 24 -1.90 5.20 -7.25
N LEU A 25 -1.65 4.87 -5.97
CA LEU A 25 -2.72 4.53 -5.02
C LEU A 25 -3.77 5.64 -4.92
N TYR A 26 -3.32 6.90 -4.77
CA TYR A 26 -4.21 8.05 -4.65
C TYR A 26 -4.89 8.37 -5.98
N TYR A 27 -4.15 8.26 -7.09
CA TYR A 27 -4.72 8.36 -8.43
C TYR A 27 -5.88 7.38 -8.64
N PHE A 28 -5.74 6.10 -8.27
CA PHE A 28 -6.83 5.14 -8.43
C PHE A 28 -8.06 5.45 -7.57
N ASN A 29 -7.85 5.89 -6.32
CA ASN A 29 -8.95 6.07 -5.37
C ASN A 29 -9.69 7.40 -5.55
N PHE A 30 -8.98 8.46 -5.93
CA PHE A 30 -9.54 9.82 -5.96
C PHE A 30 -9.72 10.39 -7.37
N VAL A 31 -8.96 9.90 -8.37
CA VAL A 31 -8.98 10.45 -9.73
C VAL A 31 -9.62 9.48 -10.71
N GLN A 32 -9.00 8.34 -10.96
CA GLN A 32 -9.51 7.37 -11.94
C GLN A 32 -10.88 6.83 -11.53
N GLY A 33 -11.05 6.46 -10.25
CA GLY A 33 -12.30 5.92 -9.73
C GLY A 33 -13.50 6.88 -9.85
N GLU A 34 -13.26 8.18 -9.75
CA GLU A 34 -14.30 9.20 -9.93
C GLU A 34 -14.56 9.49 -11.41
N TYR A 35 -13.51 9.56 -12.23
CA TYR A 35 -13.63 9.73 -13.68
C TYR A 35 -14.49 8.63 -14.33
N VAL A 36 -14.27 7.36 -13.98
CA VAL A 36 -15.01 6.23 -14.59
C VAL A 36 -16.50 6.20 -14.24
N LYS A 37 -16.98 7.00 -13.26
CA LYS A 37 -18.41 7.12 -12.93
C LYS A 37 -19.16 8.03 -13.89
N VAL A 38 -18.46 9.02 -14.43
CA VAL A 38 -19.03 10.05 -15.32
C VAL A 38 -18.62 9.86 -16.79
N ALA A 39 -17.64 9.00 -17.05
CA ALA A 39 -17.18 8.68 -18.38
C ALA A 39 -18.28 8.01 -19.24
N THR A 40 -18.27 8.32 -20.54
CA THR A 40 -19.06 7.60 -21.53
C THR A 40 -18.62 6.13 -21.62
N PRO A 41 -19.46 5.22 -22.15
CA PRO A 41 -19.10 3.81 -22.31
C PRO A 41 -17.78 3.60 -23.07
N ASP A 42 -17.57 4.32 -24.17
CA ASP A 42 -16.36 4.21 -24.98
C ASP A 42 -15.11 4.69 -24.24
N ALA A 43 -15.20 5.82 -23.54
CA ALA A 43 -14.08 6.34 -22.75
C ALA A 43 -13.75 5.42 -21.57
N LYS A 44 -14.76 4.81 -20.96
CA LYS A 44 -14.58 3.81 -19.90
C LYS A 44 -13.88 2.57 -20.44
N ALA A 45 -14.29 2.07 -21.62
CA ALA A 45 -13.64 0.94 -22.26
C ALA A 45 -12.15 1.21 -22.52
N ASP A 46 -11.81 2.37 -23.08
CA ASP A 46 -10.43 2.76 -23.36
C ASP A 46 -9.57 2.83 -22.08
N VAL A 47 -10.11 3.34 -20.97
CA VAL A 47 -9.45 3.33 -19.66
C VAL A 47 -9.12 1.91 -19.22
N PHE A 48 -10.08 0.98 -19.29
CA PHE A 48 -9.86 -0.39 -18.82
C PHE A 48 -9.00 -1.22 -19.79
N GLU A 49 -8.95 -0.87 -21.07
CA GLU A 49 -8.14 -1.56 -22.08
C GLU A 49 -6.67 -1.11 -22.06
N LYS A 50 -6.42 0.20 -21.92
CA LYS A 50 -5.07 0.78 -22.13
C LYS A 50 -4.48 1.39 -20.88
N LEU A 51 -5.24 2.25 -20.19
CA LEU A 51 -4.72 3.05 -19.09
C LEU A 51 -4.54 2.24 -17.80
N ALA A 52 -5.60 1.52 -17.39
CA ALA A 52 -5.64 0.79 -16.14
C ALA A 52 -4.59 -0.35 -16.09
N PRO A 53 -4.38 -1.16 -17.14
CA PRO A 53 -3.33 -2.19 -17.13
C PRO A 53 -1.92 -1.60 -16.96
N ASN A 54 -1.62 -0.48 -17.63
CA ASN A 54 -0.33 0.20 -17.50
C ASN A 54 -0.13 0.77 -16.09
N ALA A 55 -1.11 1.49 -15.58
CA ALA A 55 -1.05 2.05 -14.23
C ALA A 55 -0.92 0.95 -13.17
N LEU A 56 -1.66 -0.16 -13.31
CA LEU A 56 -1.60 -1.31 -12.39
C LEU A 56 -0.26 -2.04 -12.46
N TRP A 57 0.40 -2.07 -13.62
CA TRP A 57 1.76 -2.60 -13.75
C TRP A 57 2.74 -1.79 -12.90
N TRP A 58 2.79 -0.47 -13.10
CA TRP A 58 3.65 0.42 -12.31
C TRP A 58 3.33 0.34 -10.82
N PHE A 59 2.05 0.35 -10.46
CA PHE A 59 1.60 0.28 -9.08
C PHE A 59 2.11 -0.98 -8.35
N ARG A 60 2.03 -2.14 -9.01
CA ARG A 60 2.49 -3.42 -8.45
C ARG A 60 3.99 -3.43 -8.21
N TRP A 61 4.77 -3.01 -9.20
CA TRP A 61 6.22 -3.05 -9.10
C TRP A 61 6.76 -1.95 -8.20
N ALA A 62 6.18 -0.75 -8.21
CA ALA A 62 6.51 0.30 -7.25
C ALA A 62 6.27 -0.19 -5.80
N ALA A 63 5.15 -0.87 -5.55
CA ALA A 63 4.89 -1.47 -4.23
C ALA A 63 5.96 -2.49 -3.82
N LEU A 64 6.33 -3.39 -4.73
CA LEU A 64 7.34 -4.41 -4.45
C LEU A 64 8.71 -3.79 -4.21
N PHE A 65 9.15 -2.87 -5.06
CA PHE A 65 10.48 -2.27 -4.95
C PHE A 65 10.60 -1.33 -3.75
N THR A 66 9.52 -0.62 -3.37
CA THR A 66 9.47 0.10 -2.09
C THR A 66 9.69 -0.88 -0.94
N PHE A 67 8.97 -2.01 -0.92
CA PHE A 67 9.14 -3.01 0.14
C PHE A 67 10.56 -3.60 0.17
N LEU A 68 11.11 -4.04 -0.97
CA LEU A 68 12.44 -4.64 -1.03
C LEU A 68 13.54 -3.68 -0.59
N THR A 69 13.52 -2.44 -1.08
CA THR A 69 14.47 -1.41 -0.66
C THR A 69 14.30 -1.07 0.83
N GLY A 70 13.07 -1.13 1.36
CA GLY A 70 12.80 -0.95 2.78
C GLY A 70 13.40 -2.06 3.64
N VAL A 71 13.27 -3.33 3.23
CA VAL A 71 13.89 -4.48 3.93
C VAL A 71 15.41 -4.36 3.94
N ILE A 72 16.03 -3.94 2.83
CA ILE A 72 17.47 -3.68 2.77
C ILE A 72 17.85 -2.56 3.74
N LEU A 73 17.09 -1.46 3.77
CA LEU A 73 17.35 -0.36 4.70
C LEU A 73 17.27 -0.81 6.16
N ILE A 74 16.30 -1.64 6.53
CA ILE A 74 16.21 -2.21 7.90
C ILE A 74 17.49 -2.96 8.28
N HIS A 75 18.05 -3.75 7.36
CA HIS A 75 19.33 -4.44 7.60
C HIS A 75 20.50 -3.46 7.75
N GLN A 76 20.51 -2.35 7.02
CA GLN A 76 21.57 -1.34 7.06
C GLN A 76 21.50 -0.40 8.27
N ILE A 77 20.31 -0.15 8.84
CA ILE A 77 20.09 0.85 9.90
C ILE A 77 19.91 0.27 11.30
N THR A 78 20.20 -1.03 11.51
CA THR A 78 19.82 -1.86 12.68
C THR A 78 19.92 -1.19 14.07
N ALA A 79 20.82 -0.23 14.28
CA ALA A 79 20.91 0.56 15.52
C ALA A 79 19.81 1.64 15.72
N ARG A 80 18.89 1.83 14.77
CA ARG A 80 17.85 2.89 14.77
C ARG A 80 16.43 2.39 14.52
N ILE A 81 16.14 1.12 14.80
CA ILE A 81 14.79 0.56 14.65
C ILE A 81 13.95 0.98 15.85
N GLY A 82 13.29 2.14 15.75
CA GLY A 82 12.26 2.60 16.68
C GLY A 82 10.88 2.00 16.37
N THR A 83 9.94 2.20 17.28
CA THR A 83 8.57 1.70 17.10
C THR A 83 7.87 2.31 15.90
N GLU A 84 8.15 3.56 15.57
CA GLU A 84 7.63 4.23 14.38
C GLU A 84 8.03 3.50 13.10
N ILE A 85 9.28 3.04 13.02
CA ILE A 85 9.76 2.24 11.88
C ILE A 85 9.06 0.88 11.86
N ILE A 86 8.88 0.22 13.01
CA ILE A 86 8.18 -1.08 13.08
C ILE A 86 6.71 -0.94 12.65
N LEU A 87 6.01 0.09 13.15
CA LEU A 87 4.62 0.38 12.82
C LEU A 87 4.46 0.70 11.34
N GLY A 88 5.33 1.56 10.81
CA GLY A 88 5.39 1.88 9.39
C GLY A 88 5.64 0.63 8.54
N LEU A 89 6.64 -0.18 8.90
CA LEU A 89 7.00 -1.43 8.20
C LEU A 89 5.82 -2.40 8.16
N VAL A 90 5.14 -2.63 9.29
CA VAL A 90 4.00 -3.55 9.36
C VAL A 90 2.89 -3.08 8.42
N MET A 91 2.50 -1.80 8.49
CA MET A 91 1.46 -1.26 7.61
C MET A 91 1.87 -1.30 6.13
N GLY A 92 3.10 -0.91 5.79
CA GLY A 92 3.63 -1.00 4.44
C GLY A 92 3.65 -2.44 3.91
N THR A 93 4.01 -3.41 4.75
CA THR A 93 4.00 -4.84 4.39
C THR A 93 2.59 -5.32 4.09
N LEU A 94 1.62 -5.03 4.97
CA LEU A 94 0.21 -5.40 4.77
C LEU A 94 -0.34 -4.77 3.49
N MET A 95 0.00 -3.50 3.23
CA MET A 95 -0.41 -2.80 2.01
C MET A 95 0.18 -3.46 0.77
N MET A 96 1.47 -3.78 0.74
CA MET A 96 2.12 -4.46 -0.38
C MET A 96 1.49 -5.84 -0.64
N LEU A 97 1.21 -6.61 0.42
CA LEU A 97 0.51 -7.89 0.32
C LEU A 97 -0.91 -7.73 -0.22
N ASN A 98 -1.62 -6.66 0.11
CA ASN A 98 -2.90 -6.35 -0.50
C ASN A 98 -2.76 -6.06 -2.01
N VAL A 99 -1.70 -5.35 -2.45
CA VAL A 99 -1.44 -5.05 -3.87
C VAL A 99 -1.23 -6.34 -4.67
N TRP A 100 -0.29 -7.18 -4.25
CA TRP A 100 0.08 -8.40 -5.00
C TRP A 100 -0.90 -9.55 -4.77
N GLY A 101 -1.48 -9.66 -3.58
CA GLY A 101 -2.43 -10.69 -3.21
C GLY A 101 -3.84 -10.37 -3.69
N ILE A 102 -4.48 -9.35 -3.13
CA ILE A 102 -5.92 -9.11 -3.32
C ILE A 102 -6.19 -8.29 -4.58
N ILE A 103 -5.58 -7.11 -4.69
CA ILE A 103 -5.85 -6.16 -5.78
C ILE A 103 -5.49 -6.81 -7.12
N TRP A 104 -4.27 -7.33 -7.28
CA TRP A 104 -3.86 -7.90 -8.55
C TRP A 104 -4.66 -9.15 -8.96
N ARG A 105 -5.03 -10.03 -8.02
CA ARG A 105 -5.85 -11.20 -8.35
C ARG A 105 -7.22 -10.81 -8.88
N ASN A 106 -7.87 -9.84 -8.24
CA ASN A 106 -9.20 -9.38 -8.65
C ASN A 106 -9.15 -8.50 -9.91
N GLN A 107 -8.12 -7.65 -10.06
CA GLN A 107 -7.94 -6.84 -11.26
C GLN A 107 -7.73 -7.70 -12.52
N LYS A 108 -7.11 -8.88 -12.40
CA LYS A 108 -7.05 -9.82 -13.54
C LYS A 108 -8.42 -10.26 -14.04
N ILE A 109 -9.43 -10.35 -13.16
CA ILE A 109 -10.81 -10.68 -13.55
C ILE A 109 -11.47 -9.45 -14.19
N VAL A 110 -11.33 -8.28 -13.56
CA VAL A 110 -11.87 -6.99 -14.07
C VAL A 110 -11.34 -6.67 -15.47
N LEU A 111 -10.07 -6.95 -15.73
CA LEU A 111 -9.41 -6.72 -17.01
C LEU A 111 -9.62 -7.86 -18.03
N GLY A 112 -10.47 -8.84 -17.74
CA GLY A 112 -10.77 -9.95 -18.65
C GLY A 112 -9.62 -10.96 -18.84
N MET A 113 -8.56 -10.89 -18.03
CA MET A 113 -7.43 -11.84 -18.09
C MET A 113 -7.76 -13.20 -17.43
N LYS A 114 -8.81 -13.25 -16.62
CA LYS A 114 -9.33 -14.44 -15.95
C LYS A 114 -10.85 -14.41 -15.90
N GLU A 115 -11.47 -15.58 -15.94
CA GLU A 115 -12.91 -15.72 -15.76
C GLU A 115 -13.34 -15.39 -14.33
N GLY A 116 -14.53 -14.81 -14.21
CA GLY A 116 -15.17 -14.48 -12.93
C GLY A 116 -16.10 -13.26 -13.04
N ASP A 117 -16.82 -12.99 -11.96
CA ASP A 117 -17.67 -11.80 -11.87
C ASP A 117 -16.81 -10.54 -11.69
N ALA A 118 -16.75 -9.73 -12.75
CA ALA A 118 -15.98 -8.49 -12.77
C ALA A 118 -16.50 -7.43 -11.78
N ALA A 119 -17.80 -7.40 -11.49
CA ALA A 119 -18.38 -6.44 -10.54
C ALA A 119 -17.95 -6.78 -9.10
N VAL A 120 -18.06 -8.05 -8.71
CA VAL A 120 -17.62 -8.53 -7.39
C VAL A 120 -16.10 -8.40 -7.23
N ALA A 121 -15.34 -8.79 -8.26
CA ALA A 121 -13.89 -8.64 -8.24
C ALA A 121 -13.47 -7.17 -8.12
N GLY A 122 -14.11 -6.28 -8.89
CA GLY A 122 -13.88 -4.84 -8.84
C GLY A 122 -14.15 -4.26 -7.46
N ALA A 123 -15.25 -4.64 -6.80
CA ALA A 123 -15.58 -4.22 -5.45
C ALA A 123 -14.51 -4.65 -4.42
N LYS A 124 -14.05 -5.90 -4.49
CA LYS A 124 -12.98 -6.42 -3.60
C LYS A 124 -11.65 -5.73 -3.82
N ALA A 125 -11.26 -5.48 -5.07
CA ALA A 125 -10.06 -4.71 -5.40
C ALA A 125 -10.15 -3.27 -4.87
N ALA A 126 -11.31 -2.62 -5.03
CA ALA A 126 -11.54 -1.26 -4.57
C ALA A 126 -11.48 -1.15 -3.04
N LEU A 127 -12.12 -2.08 -2.31
CA LEU A 127 -12.07 -2.11 -0.84
C LEU A 127 -10.64 -2.28 -0.31
N ALA A 128 -9.86 -3.19 -0.92
CA ALA A 128 -8.44 -3.35 -0.57
C ALA A 128 -7.62 -2.09 -0.90
N SER A 129 -7.87 -1.43 -2.03
CA SER A 129 -7.22 -0.18 -2.40
C SER A 129 -7.53 0.97 -1.43
N ARG A 130 -8.79 1.10 -0.99
CA ARG A 130 -9.20 2.10 0.01
C ARG A 130 -8.59 1.82 1.38
N THR A 131 -8.50 0.55 1.77
CA THR A 131 -7.79 0.13 2.99
C THR A 131 -6.33 0.54 2.93
N ASN A 132 -5.67 0.30 1.80
CA ASN A 132 -4.29 0.75 1.61
C ASN A 132 -4.16 2.28 1.66
N THR A 133 -5.13 3.01 1.11
CA THR A 133 -5.14 4.48 1.17
C THR A 133 -5.25 4.96 2.61
N LEU A 134 -6.16 4.38 3.41
CA LEU A 134 -6.28 4.68 4.84
C LEU A 134 -4.98 4.39 5.60
N PHE A 135 -4.31 3.28 5.31
CA PHE A 135 -3.06 2.90 5.99
C PHE A 135 -1.85 3.70 5.53
N SER A 136 -1.87 4.22 4.31
CA SER A 136 -0.76 5.00 3.76
C SER A 136 -0.45 6.25 4.59
N VAL A 137 -1.48 6.91 5.14
CA VAL A 137 -1.34 8.13 5.93
C VAL A 137 -0.59 7.89 7.24
N PRO A 138 -1.06 7.05 8.18
CA PRO A 138 -0.34 6.78 9.41
C PRO A 138 1.03 6.14 9.13
N MET A 139 1.14 5.24 8.14
CA MET A 139 2.42 4.64 7.75
C MET A 139 3.48 5.70 7.37
N LEU A 140 3.13 6.63 6.47
CA LEU A 140 4.05 7.71 6.08
C LEU A 140 4.36 8.63 7.26
N MET A 141 3.36 8.97 8.07
CA MET A 141 3.57 9.81 9.25
C MET A 141 4.58 9.20 10.22
N TYR A 142 4.48 7.91 10.53
CA TYR A 142 5.46 7.23 11.39
C TYR A 142 6.86 7.22 10.79
N MET A 143 6.99 6.85 9.51
CA MET A 143 8.30 6.73 8.86
C MET A 143 9.00 8.07 8.69
N VAL A 144 8.26 9.13 8.33
CA VAL A 144 8.78 10.50 8.25
C VAL A 144 9.15 11.01 9.63
N TYR A 145 8.30 10.78 10.64
CA TYR A 145 8.57 11.21 12.01
C TYR A 145 9.84 10.60 12.57
N SER A 146 10.13 9.32 12.32
CA SER A 146 11.37 8.67 12.79
C SER A 146 12.66 9.42 12.38
N ALA A 147 12.65 10.07 11.21
CA ALA A 147 13.79 10.84 10.72
C ALA A 147 13.82 12.30 11.22
N HIS A 148 12.67 12.90 11.57
CA HIS A 148 12.54 14.33 11.87
C HIS A 148 12.20 14.66 13.34
N GLY A 149 11.61 13.72 14.08
CA GLY A 149 11.09 13.92 15.44
C GLY A 149 12.03 13.48 16.55
N GLN A 150 13.35 13.64 16.38
CA GLN A 150 14.38 13.13 17.29
C GLN A 150 14.28 13.75 18.70
N VAL A 151 13.41 13.21 19.56
CA VAL A 151 13.54 13.28 21.02
C VAL A 151 14.53 12.19 21.44
N PRO A 152 15.55 12.48 22.25
CA PRO A 152 16.54 11.50 22.68
C PRO A 152 15.89 10.56 23.69
N SER A 153 15.23 9.49 23.26
CA SER A 153 14.78 8.49 24.21
C SER A 153 14.63 7.11 23.58
N ASN A 154 15.26 6.13 24.23
CA ASN A 154 15.18 4.70 23.99
C ASN A 154 13.80 4.15 24.41
N ILE A 155 12.73 4.86 24.07
CA ILE A 155 11.36 4.52 24.43
C ILE A 155 10.71 3.92 23.19
N LEU A 156 10.28 2.66 23.31
CA LEU A 156 9.53 1.90 22.31
C LEU A 156 8.15 2.53 21.98
N VAL A 157 7.81 3.72 22.46
CA VAL A 157 6.52 4.38 22.27
C VAL A 157 6.77 5.87 22.51
N HIS A 158 6.69 6.73 21.49
CA HIS A 158 6.66 8.18 21.75
C HIS A 158 5.48 8.47 22.71
N PRO A 159 5.63 9.28 23.78
CA PRO A 159 4.59 9.46 24.80
C PRO A 159 3.20 9.85 24.25
N GLU A 160 3.13 10.35 23.03
CA GLU A 160 1.90 10.80 22.36
C GLU A 160 1.33 9.79 21.34
N TRP A 161 2.07 8.74 20.99
CA TRP A 161 1.68 7.74 20.00
C TRP A 161 1.55 6.37 20.65
N SER A 162 0.38 6.07 21.21
CA SER A 162 0.14 4.81 21.93
C SER A 162 0.14 3.57 21.03
N SER A 163 0.61 2.43 21.55
CA SER A 163 0.42 1.10 20.94
C SER A 163 -1.05 0.74 20.73
N LEU A 164 -1.97 1.43 21.39
CA LEU A 164 -3.41 1.33 21.15
C LEU A 164 -3.79 1.71 19.72
N SER A 165 -3.13 2.69 19.08
CA SER A 165 -3.42 3.02 17.68
C SER A 165 -3.03 1.89 16.72
N LEU A 166 -1.96 1.16 17.02
CA LEU A 166 -1.58 -0.06 16.30
C LEU A 166 -2.66 -1.14 16.46
N TYR A 167 -3.10 -1.41 17.69
CA TYR A 167 -4.11 -2.46 17.93
C TYR A 167 -5.46 -2.10 17.32
N ILE A 168 -5.86 -0.83 17.33
CA ILE A 168 -7.05 -0.35 16.63
C ILE A 168 -6.86 -0.50 15.11
N GLY A 169 -5.71 -0.11 14.57
CA GLY A 169 -5.40 -0.26 13.14
C GLY A 169 -5.39 -1.72 12.68
N LEU A 170 -4.81 -2.62 13.47
CA LEU A 170 -4.81 -4.07 13.22
C LEU A 170 -6.20 -4.69 13.40
N GLY A 171 -6.97 -4.25 14.39
CA GLY A 171 -8.36 -4.65 14.58
C GLY A 171 -9.24 -4.23 13.39
N PHE A 172 -9.06 -3.00 12.90
CA PHE A 172 -9.73 -2.50 11.70
C PHE A 172 -9.30 -3.28 10.46
N PHE A 173 -8.00 -3.60 10.33
CA PHE A 173 -7.48 -4.47 9.27
C PHE A 173 -8.15 -5.84 9.30
N LEU A 174 -8.20 -6.49 10.47
CA LEU A 174 -8.78 -7.81 10.63
C LEU A 174 -10.28 -7.80 10.31
N GLN A 175 -11.01 -6.80 10.80
CA GLN A 175 -12.43 -6.61 10.49
C GLN A 175 -12.66 -6.40 8.99
N LEU A 176 -11.84 -5.58 8.33
CA LEU A 176 -11.86 -5.40 6.87
C LEU A 176 -11.52 -6.70 6.13
N LYS A 177 -10.58 -7.48 6.65
CA LYS A 177 -10.20 -8.78 6.10
C LYS A 177 -11.35 -9.78 6.19
N LEU A 178 -12.05 -9.81 7.32
CA LEU A 178 -13.27 -10.60 7.50
C LEU A 178 -14.36 -10.17 6.52
N MET A 179 -14.54 -8.87 6.28
CA MET A 179 -15.47 -8.36 5.26
C MET A 179 -15.05 -8.74 3.83
N GLN A 180 -13.76 -8.82 3.52
CA GLN A 180 -13.25 -9.20 2.20
C GLN A 180 -13.36 -10.71 1.90
N PHE A 181 -13.35 -11.56 2.94
CA PHE A 181 -13.41 -13.03 2.83
C PHE A 181 -14.76 -13.64 3.23
N GLY A 182 -15.61 -12.90 3.95
CA GLY A 182 -16.86 -13.39 4.55
C GLY A 182 -18.04 -13.56 3.59
N GLU A 183 -17.97 -13.06 2.36
CA GLU A 183 -19.00 -13.30 1.32
C GLU A 183 -18.90 -14.70 0.67
N LYS A 184 -18.67 -15.73 1.48
CA LYS A 184 -18.90 -17.14 1.11
C LYS A 184 -20.02 -17.79 1.93
N CYS A 185 -20.78 -17.03 2.71
CA CYS A 185 -21.87 -17.55 3.55
C CYS A 185 -23.30 -17.12 3.17
N TYR A 186 -23.50 -16.44 2.05
CA TYR A 186 -24.85 -16.14 1.54
C TYR A 186 -24.92 -16.26 0.00
N LEU A 187 -24.64 -17.45 -0.51
CA LEU A 187 -25.16 -18.01 -1.77
C LEU A 187 -25.03 -19.54 -1.68
#